data_AF-A0A7S1PZ34-F1
#
_entry.id   AF-A0A7S1PZ34-F1
#
_cell.length_a   1.000
_cell.length_b   1.000
_cell.length_c   1.000
_cell.angle_alpha   90.00
_cell.angle_beta   90.00
_cell.angle_gamma   90.00
#
_symmetry.space_group_name_H-M   'P 1'
#
loop_
_entity.id
_entity.type
_entity.pdbx_description
1 polymer ?
#
loop_
_entity_poly.entity_id
_entity_poly.type
_entity_poly.pdbx_seq_one_letter_code
_entity_poly.pdbx_strand_id
1 'polypeptide(L)'
;NVKMDPEGWVEVSNLLSADILDDVSQETLMAVIVDSNMQKLRYKLSEANGVMYIKAYSKTERKATSGTVDGDQERKAQVGTLRQEAQPFVPSSAFAPGGAPPMGYPWAMPCGF
;
A
#
# COMPACT_ATOMS: atom_id res chain seq x y z
N ASN A 1 3.54 -21.74 16.59
CA ASN A 1 4.90 -21.32 16.14
C ASN A 1 5.21 -22.08 14.85
N VAL A 2 5.44 -21.40 13.73
CA VAL A 2 5.46 -22.04 12.39
C VAL A 2 6.90 -22.38 11.99
N LYS A 3 7.13 -23.57 11.43
CA LYS A 3 8.47 -23.97 10.93
C LYS A 3 8.68 -23.41 9.52
N MET A 4 9.83 -22.78 9.30
CA MET A 4 10.22 -22.14 8.05
C MET A 4 11.54 -22.71 7.58
N ASP A 5 11.65 -22.96 6.28
CA ASP A 5 12.88 -23.41 5.63
C ASP A 5 13.91 -22.27 5.54
N PRO A 6 15.22 -22.56 5.38
CA PRO A 6 16.26 -21.53 5.26
C PRO A 6 16.04 -20.59 4.06
N GLU A 7 15.32 -21.04 3.04
CA GLU A 7 14.91 -20.22 1.89
C GLU A 7 13.65 -19.41 2.13
N GLY A 8 12.95 -19.63 3.25
CA GLY A 8 11.74 -18.94 3.63
C GLY A 8 10.44 -19.49 3.07
N TRP A 9 10.45 -20.77 2.67
CA TRP A 9 9.25 -21.51 2.38
C TRP A 9 8.61 -22.03 3.66
N VAL A 10 7.29 -22.08 3.65
CA VAL A 10 6.47 -22.54 4.75
C VAL A 10 5.36 -23.44 4.20
N GLU A 11 5.18 -24.60 4.81
CA GLU A 11 4.12 -25.53 4.45
C GLU A 11 2.74 -24.98 4.85
N VAL A 12 1.77 -25.04 3.93
CA VAL A 12 0.42 -24.52 4.18
C VAL A 12 -0.30 -25.30 5.29
N SER A 13 -0.07 -26.61 5.39
CA SER A 13 -0.61 -27.45 6.47
C SER A 13 -0.14 -26.99 7.86
N ASN A 14 1.15 -26.63 7.97
CA ASN A 14 1.76 -26.10 9.20
C ASN A 14 1.21 -24.71 9.54
N LEU A 15 0.95 -23.87 8.54
CA LEU A 15 0.30 -22.58 8.74
C LEU A 15 -1.13 -22.72 9.27
N LEU A 16 -1.91 -23.65 8.72
CA LEU A 16 -3.28 -23.91 9.17
C LEU A 16 -3.34 -24.52 10.57
N SER A 17 -2.27 -25.16 11.02
CA SER A 17 -2.16 -25.70 12.40
C SER A 17 -1.80 -24.64 13.46
N ALA A 18 -1.68 -23.37 13.08
CA ALA A 18 -1.40 -22.29 14.01
C ALA A 18 -2.70 -21.71 14.59
N ASP A 19 -2.75 -21.52 15.92
CA ASP A 19 -3.91 -21.01 16.69
C ASP A 19 -4.59 -19.75 16.12
N ILE A 20 -3.89 -18.97 15.30
CA ILE A 20 -4.41 -17.73 14.69
C ILE A 20 -5.33 -18.03 13.49
N LEU A 21 -5.19 -19.20 12.88
CA LEU A 21 -5.87 -19.62 11.65
C LEU A 21 -6.80 -20.82 11.85
N ASP A 22 -7.11 -21.19 13.11
CA ASP A 22 -7.94 -22.37 13.43
C ASP A 22 -9.31 -22.38 12.74
N ASP A 23 -9.91 -21.20 12.52
CA ASP A 23 -11.22 -21.05 11.86
C ASP A 23 -11.12 -20.80 10.34
N VAL A 24 -9.90 -20.80 9.77
CA VAL A 24 -9.67 -20.45 8.37
C VAL A 24 -9.46 -21.71 7.55
N SER A 25 -10.32 -21.92 6.55
CA SER A 25 -10.12 -23.01 5.61
C SER A 25 -8.95 -22.74 4.65
N GLN A 26 -8.34 -23.82 4.14
CA GLN A 26 -7.29 -23.71 3.11
C GLN A 26 -7.76 -22.93 1.88
N GLU A 27 -9.03 -23.09 1.49
CA GLU A 27 -9.63 -22.38 0.36
C GLU A 27 -9.71 -20.88 0.61
N THR A 28 -10.15 -20.47 1.80
CA THR A 28 -10.19 -19.06 2.22
C THR A 28 -8.80 -18.46 2.23
N LEU A 29 -7.81 -19.17 2.78
CA LEU A 29 -6.41 -18.71 2.79
C LEU A 29 -5.91 -18.50 1.37
N MET A 30 -6.16 -19.44 0.47
CA MET A 30 -5.77 -19.34 -0.94
C MET A 30 -6.44 -18.15 -1.64
N ALA A 31 -7.74 -17.95 -1.43
CA ALA A 31 -8.46 -16.80 -1.97
C ALA A 31 -7.85 -15.47 -1.51
N VAL A 32 -7.56 -15.33 -0.22
CA VAL A 32 -6.92 -14.13 0.35
C VAL A 32 -5.53 -13.89 -0.26
N ILE A 33 -4.76 -14.95 -0.49
CA ILE A 33 -3.43 -14.85 -1.12
C ILE A 33 -3.56 -14.32 -2.56
N VAL A 34 -4.49 -14.87 -3.33
CA VAL A 34 -4.75 -14.45 -4.72
C VAL A 34 -5.20 -12.99 -4.75
N ASP A 35 -6.20 -12.62 -3.94
CA ASP A 35 -6.71 -11.24 -3.86
C ASP A 35 -5.63 -10.24 -3.45
N SER A 36 -4.81 -10.61 -2.46
CA SER A 36 -3.67 -9.80 -2.03
C SER A 36 -2.65 -9.63 -3.16
N ASN A 37 -2.35 -10.70 -3.90
CA ASN A 37 -1.39 -10.69 -5.00
C ASN A 37 -1.90 -9.88 -6.21
N MET A 38 -3.22 -9.89 -6.46
CA MET A 38 -3.85 -9.04 -7.49
C MET A 38 -3.61 -7.55 -7.22
N GLN A 39 -3.65 -7.14 -5.95
CA GLN A 39 -3.35 -5.75 -5.58
C GLN A 39 -1.84 -5.48 -5.58
N LYS A 40 -1.05 -6.42 -5.05
CA LYS A 40 0.41 -6.32 -4.97
C LYS A 40 1.01 -7.71 -4.81
N LEU A 41 2.00 -8.05 -5.65
CA LEU A 41 2.78 -9.28 -5.49
C LEU A 41 3.45 -9.32 -4.10
N ARG A 42 2.90 -10.13 -3.20
CA ARG A 42 3.36 -10.31 -1.80
C ARG A 42 3.81 -11.73 -1.51
N TYR A 43 3.13 -12.72 -2.09
CA TYR A 43 3.37 -14.13 -1.80
C TYR A 43 3.64 -14.94 -3.08
N LYS A 44 4.56 -15.88 -2.97
CA LYS A 44 4.86 -16.89 -3.98
C LYS A 44 4.26 -18.22 -3.52
N LEU A 45 3.58 -18.89 -4.43
CA LEU A 45 3.01 -20.22 -4.24
C LEU A 45 3.89 -21.24 -4.97
N SER A 46 4.12 -22.38 -4.35
CA SER A 46 4.78 -23.53 -4.97
C SER A 46 4.08 -24.80 -4.54
N GLU A 47 3.90 -25.73 -5.46
CA GLU A 47 3.38 -27.05 -5.17
C GLU A 47 4.49 -28.07 -5.47
N ALA A 48 4.89 -28.83 -4.45
CA ALA A 48 5.90 -29.87 -4.58
C ALA A 48 5.37 -31.15 -3.93
N ASN A 49 5.33 -32.24 -4.71
CA ASN A 49 4.85 -33.55 -4.26
C ASN A 49 3.44 -33.54 -3.64
N GLY A 50 2.54 -32.68 -4.16
CA GLY A 50 1.17 -32.53 -3.64
C GLY A 50 1.07 -31.72 -2.34
N VAL A 51 2.18 -31.17 -1.86
CA VAL A 51 2.21 -30.29 -0.69
C VAL A 51 2.36 -28.85 -1.16
N MET A 52 1.50 -27.97 -0.65
CA MET A 52 1.55 -26.54 -0.95
C MET A 52 2.51 -25.82 0.00
N TYR A 53 3.36 -25.00 -0.59
CA TYR A 53 4.31 -24.14 0.09
C TYR A 53 4.05 -22.69 -0.26
N ILE A 54 4.21 -21.82 0.73
CA ILE A 54 4.10 -20.38 0.57
C ILE A 54 5.38 -19.69 1.03
N LYS A 55 5.75 -18.64 0.31
CA LYS A 55 6.90 -17.79 0.65
C LYS A 55 6.56 -16.33 0.38
N ALA A 56 7.03 -15.41 1.22
CA ALA A 56 6.90 -13.99 0.94
C ALA A 56 7.96 -13.54 -0.09
N TYR A 57 7.58 -12.64 -1.01
CA TYR A 57 8.56 -12.00 -1.88
C TYR A 57 9.45 -11.04 -1.10
N SER A 58 10.75 -11.12 -1.32
CA SER A 58 11.69 -10.14 -0.78
C SER A 58 11.48 -8.76 -1.42
N LYS A 59 11.98 -7.70 -0.77
CA LYS A 59 11.86 -6.32 -1.29
C LYS A 59 12.52 -6.17 -2.67
N THR A 60 13.59 -6.91 -2.93
CA THR A 60 14.31 -6.93 -4.21
C THR A 60 13.54 -7.69 -5.28
N GLU A 61 13.00 -8.87 -4.97
CA GLU A 61 12.23 -9.67 -5.93
C GLU A 61 10.92 -9.00 -6.35
N ARG A 62 10.26 -8.28 -5.45
CA ARG A 62 9.04 -7.52 -5.77
C ARG A 62 9.29 -6.51 -6.90
N LYS A 63 10.40 -5.77 -6.84
CA LYS A 63 10.76 -4.78 -7.86
C LYS A 63 11.06 -5.41 -9.22
N ALA A 64 11.65 -6.61 -9.22
CA ALA A 64 12.00 -7.32 -10.44
C ALA A 64 10.79 -7.94 -11.14
N THR A 65 9.79 -8.39 -10.38
CA THR A 65 8.58 -9.03 -10.94
C THR A 65 7.46 -8.03 -11.25
N SER A 66 7.35 -6.92 -10.52
CA SER A 66 6.41 -5.83 -10.82
C SER A 66 6.98 -4.82 -11.82
N GLY A 67 7.71 -5.28 -12.85
CA GLY A 67 8.51 -4.47 -13.78
C GLY A 67 7.77 -3.40 -14.61
N THR A 68 6.52 -3.10 -14.29
CA THR A 68 5.73 -2.01 -14.87
C THR A 68 4.72 -1.57 -13.80
N VAL A 69 5.07 -0.59 -12.96
CA VAL A 69 4.59 0.80 -12.92
C VAL A 69 5.13 1.37 -11.61
N ASP A 70 6.43 1.66 -11.54
CA ASP A 70 6.91 2.64 -10.57
C ASP A 70 6.28 3.99 -10.98
N GLY A 71 5.11 4.27 -10.40
CA GLY A 71 4.46 5.59 -10.41
C GLY A 71 5.26 6.66 -9.66
N ASP A 72 6.58 6.52 -9.60
CA ASP A 72 7.53 7.38 -8.90
C ASP A 72 8.62 7.97 -9.83
N GLN A 73 8.59 7.68 -11.13
CA GLN A 73 9.56 8.25 -12.08
C GLN A 73 8.97 8.96 -13.31
N GLU A 74 7.68 9.33 -13.28
CA GLU A 74 7.09 10.22 -14.30
C GLU A 74 6.32 11.40 -13.68
N ARG A 75 6.83 11.93 -12.56
CA ARG A 75 6.48 13.27 -12.05
C ARG A 75 7.68 14.22 -12.05
N LYS A 76 8.66 13.98 -12.92
CA LYS A 76 9.83 14.87 -13.11
C LYS A 76 10.18 15.17 -14.57
N ALA A 77 9.25 14.94 -15.50
CA ALA A 77 9.36 15.38 -16.89
C ALA A 77 8.16 16.23 -17.37
N GLN A 78 7.27 16.66 -16.48
CA GLN A 78 6.34 17.76 -16.73
C GLN A 78 6.78 18.99 -15.94
N VAL A 79 7.99 19.44 -16.20
CA VAL A 79 8.34 20.84 -15.98
C VAL A 79 7.65 21.64 -17.09
N GLY A 80 6.48 22.20 -16.76
CA GLY A 80 6.19 23.58 -17.14
C GLY A 80 5.42 23.88 -18.43
N THR A 81 4.28 23.23 -18.70
CA THR A 81 3.32 23.74 -19.72
C THR A 81 1.85 23.71 -19.31
N LEU A 82 1.50 23.59 -18.03
CA LEU A 82 0.10 23.49 -17.61
C LEU A 82 -0.28 24.39 -16.44
N ARG A 83 -0.22 25.72 -16.66
CA ARG A 83 -1.00 26.78 -16.00
C ARG A 83 -0.45 28.15 -16.44
N GLN A 84 -0.68 28.54 -17.69
CA GLN A 84 -0.32 29.91 -18.13
C GLN A 84 -1.38 30.94 -17.68
N GLU A 85 -2.57 30.48 -17.29
CA GLU A 85 -3.69 31.36 -16.89
C GLU A 85 -3.74 31.68 -15.39
N ALA A 86 -2.91 31.06 -14.55
CA ALA A 86 -2.98 31.28 -13.10
C ALA A 86 -2.20 32.55 -12.71
N GLN A 87 -2.93 33.56 -12.23
CA GLN A 87 -2.35 34.78 -11.69
C GLN A 87 -1.30 34.45 -10.59
N PRO A 88 -0.12 35.07 -10.61
CA PRO A 88 0.92 34.83 -9.61
C PRO A 88 0.43 35.28 -8.23
N PHE A 89 0.48 34.37 -7.27
CA PHE A 89 0.14 34.64 -5.88
C PHE A 89 1.20 35.57 -5.28
N VAL A 90 0.89 36.85 -5.17
CA VAL A 90 1.70 37.87 -4.48
C VAL A 90 1.14 38.07 -3.07
N PRO A 91 1.78 37.53 -2.01
CA PRO A 91 1.38 37.81 -0.65
C PRO A 91 1.91 39.19 -0.22
N SER A 92 1.32 40.25 -0.76
CA SER A 92 1.24 41.58 -0.13
C SER A 92 0.57 42.58 -1.07
N SER A 93 -0.73 42.82 -0.87
CA SER A 93 -1.33 44.17 -0.80
C SER A 93 -2.86 44.09 -0.81
N ALA A 94 -3.46 44.80 0.13
CA ALA A 94 -4.86 45.23 0.19
C ALA A 94 -5.94 44.12 0.27
N PHE A 95 -6.24 43.75 1.51
CA PHE A 95 -7.55 43.27 1.92
C PHE A 95 -8.62 44.32 1.54
N ALA A 96 -9.44 44.04 0.52
CA ALA A 96 -10.62 44.85 0.20
C ALA A 96 -11.72 44.57 1.24
N PRO A 97 -12.38 45.58 1.83
CA PRO A 97 -13.45 45.36 2.80
C PRO A 97 -14.73 45.05 2.03
N GLY A 98 -14.99 43.78 1.76
CA GLY A 98 -16.15 43.39 0.96
C GLY A 98 -16.42 41.90 0.93
N GLY A 99 -16.91 41.36 2.05
CA GLY A 99 -17.84 40.22 2.05
C GLY A 99 -17.26 38.82 1.82
N ALA A 100 -16.94 38.15 2.91
CA ALA A 100 -17.24 36.71 3.08
C ALA A 100 -17.33 36.40 4.58
N PRO A 101 -18.39 35.72 5.07
CA PRO A 101 -18.47 35.33 6.47
C PRO A 101 -17.36 34.32 6.82
N PRO A 102 -16.83 34.34 8.05
CA PRO A 102 -15.86 33.34 8.49
C PRO A 102 -16.57 31.99 8.56
N MET A 103 -16.29 31.12 7.58
CA MET A 103 -16.55 29.69 7.71
C MET A 103 -15.63 29.18 8.82
N GLY A 104 -16.16 29.19 10.04
CA GLY A 104 -15.51 28.64 11.22
C GLY A 104 -15.21 27.16 10.98
N TYR A 105 -13.93 26.81 10.99
CA TYR A 105 -13.52 25.42 11.01
C TYR A 105 -13.69 24.87 12.44
N PRO A 106 -14.42 23.76 12.64
CA PRO A 106 -14.86 23.30 13.96
C PRO A 106 -13.81 22.44 14.71
N TRP A 107 -12.53 22.53 14.37
CA TRP A 107 -11.53 21.82 15.17
C TRP A 107 -11.19 22.68 16.40
N ALA A 108 -11.81 22.34 17.52
CA ALA A 108 -11.40 22.83 18.83
C ALA A 108 -10.01 22.27 19.14
N MET A 109 -8.98 23.11 19.11
CA MET A 109 -7.75 22.82 19.85
C MET A 109 -7.95 23.25 21.31
N PRO A 110 -7.81 22.34 22.29
CA PRO A 110 -7.72 22.76 23.68
C PRO A 110 -6.36 23.43 23.91
N CYS A 111 -6.36 24.76 23.98
CA CYS A 111 -5.28 25.49 24.62
C CYS A 111 -5.39 25.23 26.13
N GLY A 112 -4.43 24.48 26.67
CA GLY A 112 -4.18 24.38 28.11
C GLY A 112 -2.71 24.67 28.36
N PHE A 113 -2.42 25.83 28.97
CA PHE A 113 -1.69 26.01 30.23
C PHE A 113 -1.66 27.51 30.58
#